data_AF-A0A3D3BBQ3-F1
#
_entry.id   AF-A0A3D3BBQ3-F1
#
_cell.length_a   1.000
_cell.length_b   1.000
_cell.length_c   1.000
_cell.angle_alpha   90.00
_cell.angle_beta   90.00
_cell.angle_gamma   90.00
#
_symmetry.space_group_name_H-M   'P 1'
#
loop_
_entity.id
_entity.type
_entity.pdbx_description
1 polymer ?
#
loop_
_entity_poly.entity_id
_entity_poly.type
_entity_poly.pdbx_seq_one_letter_code
_entity_poly.pdbx_strand_id
1 'polypeptide(L)'
;MEQTVTTAKAAEIVAIGYEGLRSYLKRGLLGSSGLMPPFVHRDSPAPDLSRVRAKWKRFGLIDLCLMRLAKQLIDLGLSFEQANGIASRDDVRKVFARDPRAAGTTLMAWPPYYDFILFAGDDLRHLPDRLAEAGDVALLVQLDRIAEHVRSEIDRVCEGEA
;
A
#
# COMPACT_ATOMS: atom_id res chain seq x y z
N MET A 1 -9.44 -17.82 -10.18
CA MET A 1 -10.01 -17.35 -8.89
C MET A 1 -8.94 -16.50 -8.24
N GLU A 2 -9.18 -15.23 -7.95
CA GLU A 2 -8.16 -14.38 -7.33
C GLU A 2 -7.99 -14.79 -5.85
N GLN A 3 -6.77 -15.14 -5.43
CA GLN A 3 -6.50 -15.51 -4.03
C GLN A 3 -6.74 -14.28 -3.15
N THR A 4 -7.57 -14.44 -2.11
CA THR A 4 -7.87 -13.37 -1.16
C THR A 4 -7.78 -13.86 0.27
N VAL A 5 -7.20 -13.04 1.14
CA VAL A 5 -7.00 -13.36 2.56
C VAL A 5 -7.94 -12.58 3.45
N THR A 6 -8.22 -13.10 4.64
CA THR A 6 -9.04 -12.40 5.64
C THR A 6 -8.30 -11.19 6.23
N THR A 7 -9.01 -10.30 6.91
CA THR A 7 -8.40 -9.14 7.61
C THR A 7 -7.32 -9.55 8.61
N ALA A 8 -7.48 -10.67 9.31
CA ALA A 8 -6.48 -11.17 10.26
C ALA A 8 -5.17 -11.53 9.56
N LYS A 9 -5.27 -12.31 8.49
CA LYS A 9 -4.11 -12.68 7.66
C LYS A 9 -3.51 -11.49 6.92
N ALA A 10 -4.32 -10.57 6.43
CA ALA A 10 -3.84 -9.32 5.86
C ALA A 10 -2.99 -8.53 6.88
N ALA A 11 -3.42 -8.46 8.14
CA ALA A 11 -2.68 -7.73 9.17
C ALA A 11 -1.33 -8.37 9.52
N GLU A 12 -1.24 -9.70 9.45
CA GLU A 12 0.00 -10.47 9.58
C GLU A 12 0.92 -10.17 8.38
N ILE A 13 0.41 -10.31 7.15
CA ILE A 13 1.17 -10.10 5.91
C ILE A 13 1.68 -8.65 5.78
N VAL A 14 0.90 -7.67 6.23
CA VAL A 14 1.28 -6.25 6.17
C VAL A 14 2.15 -5.84 7.37
N ALA A 15 2.25 -6.68 8.40
CA ALA A 15 3.02 -6.43 9.63
C ALA A 15 2.57 -5.18 10.42
N ILE A 16 1.25 -4.97 10.56
CA ILE A 16 0.66 -3.86 11.35
C ILE A 16 -0.10 -4.38 12.59
N GLY A 17 -0.43 -5.68 12.62
CA GLY A 17 -1.33 -6.24 13.63
C GLY A 17 -2.80 -5.88 13.36
N TYR A 18 -3.73 -6.69 13.88
CA TYR A 18 -5.15 -6.64 13.49
C TYR A 18 -5.80 -5.28 13.75
N GLU A 19 -5.65 -4.75 14.97
CA GLU A 19 -6.26 -3.47 15.35
C GLU A 19 -5.56 -2.28 14.68
N GLY A 20 -4.25 -2.38 14.42
CA GLY A 20 -3.53 -1.35 13.67
C GLY A 20 -4.01 -1.27 12.23
N LEU A 21 -4.18 -2.43 11.55
CA LEU A 21 -4.74 -2.47 10.20
C LEU A 21 -6.18 -1.91 10.18
N ARG A 22 -7.03 -2.28 11.15
CA ARG A 22 -8.38 -1.72 11.26
C ARG A 22 -8.37 -0.20 11.46
N SER A 23 -7.43 0.31 12.26
CA SER A 23 -7.24 1.75 12.45
C SER A 23 -6.85 2.43 11.13
N TYR A 24 -5.91 1.87 10.38
CA TYR A 24 -5.49 2.42 9.09
C TYR A 24 -6.62 2.43 8.06
N LEU A 25 -7.40 1.35 7.99
CA LEU A 25 -8.57 1.27 7.11
C LEU A 25 -9.62 2.33 7.48
N LYS A 26 -9.90 2.53 8.78
CA LYS A 26 -10.78 3.61 9.27
C LYS A 26 -10.27 5.01 8.92
N ARG A 27 -8.95 5.20 8.86
CA ARG A 27 -8.29 6.45 8.46
C ARG A 27 -8.21 6.65 6.94
N GLY A 28 -8.71 5.71 6.13
CA GLY A 28 -8.77 5.85 4.68
C GLY A 28 -7.52 5.37 3.93
N LEU A 29 -6.84 4.35 4.43
CA LEU A 29 -5.72 3.72 3.70
C LEU A 29 -6.12 3.34 2.26
N LEU A 30 -5.25 3.63 1.29
CA LEU A 30 -5.40 3.50 -0.16
C LEU A 30 -6.49 4.39 -0.79
N GLY A 31 -6.68 5.60 -0.27
CA GLY A 31 -7.49 6.64 -0.90
C GLY A 31 -9.00 6.40 -0.89
N SER A 32 -9.46 5.20 -0.56
CA SER A 32 -10.83 4.82 -0.18
C SER A 32 -10.93 3.30 0.02
N SER A 33 -10.12 2.71 0.91
CA SER A 33 -10.59 1.52 1.61
C SER A 33 -11.65 1.96 2.62
N GLY A 34 -12.81 2.42 2.13
CA GLY A 34 -14.00 2.62 2.94
C GLY A 34 -14.34 4.01 3.51
N LEU A 35 -14.14 5.06 2.69
CA LEU A 35 -14.73 6.41 2.75
C LEU A 35 -14.72 7.19 4.09
N MET A 36 -14.44 8.49 3.95
CA MET A 36 -14.70 9.51 4.96
C MET A 36 -16.17 9.39 5.44
N PRO A 37 -16.45 9.40 6.76
CA PRO A 37 -17.82 9.38 7.25
C PRO A 37 -18.57 10.54 6.60
N PRO A 38 -19.76 10.31 6.01
CA PRO A 38 -20.46 11.39 5.33
C PRO A 38 -20.80 12.48 6.34
N PHE A 39 -20.58 13.73 5.95
CA PHE A 39 -21.03 14.88 6.74
C PHE A 39 -22.56 14.91 6.70
N VAL A 40 -23.18 14.25 7.66
CA VAL A 40 -24.63 14.17 7.82
C VAL A 40 -25.08 15.19 8.85
N HIS A 41 -26.23 15.82 8.61
CA HIS A 41 -26.86 16.71 9.59
C HIS A 41 -27.20 15.91 10.87
N ARG A 42 -27.31 16.58 12.02
CA ARG A 42 -27.61 15.92 13.31
C ARG A 42 -28.87 15.03 13.27
N ASP A 43 -29.83 15.40 12.43
CA ASP A 43 -31.14 14.73 12.31
C ASP A 43 -31.22 13.78 11.12
N SER A 44 -30.12 13.56 10.40
CA SER A 44 -30.08 12.61 9.30
C SER A 44 -29.95 11.17 9.83
N PRO A 45 -30.66 10.19 9.22
CA PRO A 45 -30.49 8.79 9.56
C PRO A 45 -29.04 8.36 9.34
N ALA A 46 -28.54 7.50 10.23
CA ALA A 46 -27.17 7.03 10.17
C ALA A 46 -26.85 6.41 8.81
N PRO A 47 -25.76 6.83 8.15
CA PRO A 47 -25.38 6.28 6.85
C PRO A 47 -25.06 4.79 6.98
N ASP A 48 -25.60 3.98 6.07
CA ASP A 48 -25.32 2.54 6.04
C ASP A 48 -23.93 2.28 5.42
N LEU A 49 -22.94 2.13 6.29
CA LEU A 49 -21.56 1.80 5.92
C LEU A 49 -21.28 0.29 5.90
N SER A 50 -22.31 -0.57 5.95
CA SER A 50 -22.16 -2.03 5.99
C SER A 50 -21.43 -2.59 4.75
N ARG A 51 -21.77 -2.11 3.55
CA ARG A 51 -21.12 -2.48 2.28
C ARG A 51 -19.64 -2.14 2.24
N VAL A 52 -19.27 -1.01 2.85
CA VAL A 52 -17.90 -0.54 2.95
C VAL A 52 -17.08 -1.44 3.87
N ARG A 53 -17.62 -1.75 5.05
CA ARG A 53 -16.97 -2.68 6.01
C ARG A 53 -16.91 -4.11 5.48
N ALA A 54 -17.84 -4.50 4.60
CA ALA A 54 -17.79 -5.79 3.92
C ALA A 54 -16.58 -5.91 2.99
N LYS A 55 -16.11 -4.81 2.36
CA LYS A 55 -14.86 -4.81 1.58
C LYS A 55 -13.63 -5.04 2.44
N TRP A 56 -13.65 -4.69 3.72
CA TRP A 56 -12.52 -4.95 4.64
C TRP A 56 -12.40 -6.41 5.10
N LYS A 57 -13.24 -7.32 4.59
CA LYS A 57 -13.20 -8.74 4.96
C LYS A 57 -12.19 -9.54 4.17
N ARG A 58 -11.90 -9.14 2.94
CA ARG A 58 -11.06 -9.89 1.99
C ARG A 58 -10.14 -8.91 1.26
N PHE A 59 -8.87 -9.27 1.15
CA PHE A 59 -7.85 -8.47 0.48
C PHE A 59 -7.10 -9.32 -0.53
N GLY A 60 -6.92 -8.79 -1.75
CA GLY A 60 -6.13 -9.44 -2.81
C GLY A 60 -4.66 -9.02 -2.80
N LEU A 61 -3.86 -9.64 -3.66
CA LEU A 61 -2.41 -9.38 -3.77
C LEU A 61 -2.08 -7.89 -3.90
N ILE A 62 -2.74 -7.19 -4.81
CA ILE A 62 -2.48 -5.77 -5.09
C ILE A 62 -2.74 -4.92 -3.85
N ASP A 63 -3.88 -5.15 -3.17
CA ASP A 63 -4.22 -4.40 -1.96
C ASP A 63 -3.16 -4.61 -0.87
N LEU A 64 -2.75 -5.86 -0.64
CA LEU A 64 -1.73 -6.18 0.37
C LEU A 64 -0.36 -5.57 0.03
N CYS A 65 0.04 -5.56 -1.24
CA CYS A 65 1.28 -4.92 -1.68
C CYS A 65 1.26 -3.41 -1.40
N LEU A 66 0.15 -2.74 -1.74
CA LEU A 66 -0.02 -1.31 -1.51
C LEU A 66 -0.07 -0.99 -0.01
N MET A 67 -0.76 -1.80 0.80
CA MET A 67 -0.80 -1.64 2.26
C MET A 67 0.58 -1.84 2.89
N ARG A 68 1.34 -2.83 2.41
CA ARG A 68 2.70 -3.09 2.88
C ARG A 68 3.67 -1.99 2.49
N LEU A 69 3.56 -1.44 1.28
CA LEU A 69 4.29 -0.25 0.87
C LEU A 69 3.99 0.93 1.82
N ALA A 70 2.71 1.22 2.09
CA ALA A 70 2.34 2.28 3.02
C ALA A 70 2.94 2.07 4.41
N LYS A 71 2.94 0.84 4.92
CA LYS A 71 3.58 0.52 6.20
C LYS A 71 5.10 0.75 6.18
N GLN A 72 5.79 0.26 5.15
CA GLN A 72 7.23 0.46 5.04
C GLN A 72 7.60 1.94 4.96
N LEU A 73 6.83 2.75 4.22
CA LEU A 73 7.03 4.19 4.17
C LEU A 73 6.85 4.86 5.55
N ILE A 74 5.85 4.44 6.33
CA ILE A 74 5.64 4.92 7.70
C ILE A 74 6.81 4.51 8.61
N ASP A 75 7.30 3.28 8.49
CA ASP A 75 8.46 2.79 9.25
C ASP A 75 9.75 3.54 8.90
N LEU A 76 9.85 4.03 7.66
CA LEU A 76 10.93 4.89 7.19
C LEU A 76 10.76 6.37 7.60
N GLY A 77 9.72 6.70 8.37
CA GLY A 77 9.53 8.00 9.00
C GLY A 77 8.52 8.91 8.32
N LEU A 78 7.81 8.46 7.27
CA LEU A 78 6.72 9.26 6.69
C LEU A 78 5.51 9.29 7.63
N SER A 79 4.80 10.41 7.62
CA SER A 79 3.45 10.46 8.19
C SER A 79 2.52 9.48 7.44
N PHE A 80 1.44 9.09 8.11
CA PHE A 80 0.41 8.25 7.48
C PHE A 80 -0.13 8.90 6.21
N GLU A 81 -0.35 10.21 6.24
CA GLU A 81 -0.92 10.98 5.13
C GLU A 81 0.03 10.99 3.92
N GLN A 82 1.34 11.17 4.14
CA GLN A 82 2.35 11.09 3.07
C GLN A 82 2.46 9.67 2.50
N ALA A 83 2.62 8.67 3.36
CA ALA A 83 2.76 7.27 2.94
C ALA A 83 1.51 6.78 2.19
N ASN A 84 0.32 7.13 2.68
CA ASN A 84 -0.95 6.82 2.02
C ASN A 84 -1.11 7.59 0.71
N GLY A 85 -0.66 8.85 0.66
CA GLY A 85 -0.63 9.66 -0.55
C GLY A 85 0.15 8.99 -1.67
N ILE A 86 1.35 8.45 -1.36
CA ILE A 86 2.17 7.71 -2.32
C ILE A 86 1.51 6.36 -2.68
N ALA A 87 1.17 5.53 -1.69
CA ALA A 87 0.66 4.19 -1.92
C ALA A 87 -0.73 4.15 -2.60
N SER A 88 -1.52 5.21 -2.52
CA SER A 88 -2.83 5.28 -3.17
C SER A 88 -2.78 5.68 -4.64
N ARG A 89 -1.60 6.02 -5.17
CA ARG A 89 -1.47 6.50 -6.55
C ARG A 89 -1.70 5.39 -7.57
N ASP A 90 -2.34 5.78 -8.68
CA ASP A 90 -2.70 4.86 -9.76
C ASP A 90 -1.47 4.30 -10.50
N ASP A 91 -0.40 5.09 -10.63
CA ASP A 91 0.88 4.67 -11.19
C ASP A 91 1.52 3.55 -10.34
N VAL A 92 1.56 3.69 -9.02
CA VAL A 92 2.04 2.66 -8.07
C VAL A 92 1.15 1.42 -8.12
N ARG A 93 -0.19 1.59 -8.12
CA ARG A 93 -1.14 0.47 -8.26
C ARG A 93 -0.88 -0.32 -9.56
N LYS A 94 -0.61 0.36 -10.66
CA LYS A 94 -0.30 -0.28 -11.96
C LYS A 94 0.98 -1.09 -11.93
N VAL A 95 1.98 -0.74 -11.11
CA VAL A 95 3.19 -1.55 -10.93
C VAL A 95 2.83 -2.91 -10.35
N PHE A 96 2.01 -2.95 -9.29
CA PHE A 96 1.60 -4.21 -8.67
C PHE A 96 0.55 -4.99 -9.47
N ALA A 97 -0.24 -4.30 -10.30
CA ALA A 97 -1.22 -4.93 -11.18
C ALA A 97 -0.61 -5.58 -12.43
N ARG A 98 0.62 -5.22 -12.80
CA ARG A 98 1.29 -5.76 -13.99
C ARG A 98 2.15 -6.99 -13.68
N ASP A 99 2.10 -7.94 -14.62
CA ASP A 99 2.87 -9.18 -14.73
C ASP A 99 4.40 -8.91 -14.79
N PRO A 100 5.31 -9.89 -14.59
CA PRO A 100 6.55 -9.88 -13.79
C PRO A 100 7.70 -9.04 -14.38
N ARG A 101 7.44 -8.27 -15.43
CA ARG A 101 8.37 -7.26 -16.00
C ARG A 101 8.55 -6.04 -15.10
N ALA A 102 7.79 -5.92 -14.02
CA ALA A 102 8.02 -4.96 -12.95
C ALA A 102 9.24 -5.31 -12.07
N ALA A 103 9.93 -6.43 -12.32
CA ALA A 103 11.19 -6.78 -11.67
C ALA A 103 12.16 -5.58 -11.70
N GLY A 104 12.68 -5.22 -10.53
CA GLY A 104 13.54 -4.07 -10.32
C GLY A 104 12.87 -2.71 -10.21
N THR A 105 11.53 -2.61 -10.23
CA THR A 105 10.88 -1.29 -10.07
C THR A 105 11.19 -0.71 -8.70
N THR A 106 11.86 0.44 -8.68
CA THR A 106 12.27 1.14 -7.46
C THR A 106 11.52 2.44 -7.32
N LEU A 107 10.85 2.62 -6.19
CA LEU A 107 10.26 3.89 -5.78
C LEU A 107 11.31 4.69 -5.04
N MET A 108 11.51 5.94 -5.45
CA MET A 108 12.29 6.93 -4.72
C MET A 108 11.37 8.04 -4.24
N ALA A 109 11.48 8.43 -2.96
CA ALA A 109 10.79 9.59 -2.40
C ALA A 109 11.76 10.42 -1.55
N TRP A 110 11.62 11.75 -1.54
CA TRP A 110 12.55 12.62 -0.80
C TRP A 110 11.85 13.88 -0.24
N PRO A 111 12.35 14.44 0.88
CA PRO A 111 11.78 15.66 1.48
C PRO A 111 11.84 16.88 0.54
N PRO A 112 11.11 17.97 0.85
CA PRO A 112 10.24 18.18 2.01
C PRO A 112 8.79 17.70 1.81
N TYR A 113 8.34 17.60 0.55
CA TYR A 113 6.96 17.23 0.23
C TYR A 113 6.77 15.73 0.02
N TYR A 114 7.87 14.96 -0.07
CA TYR A 114 7.85 13.53 -0.40
C TYR A 114 7.14 13.27 -1.73
N ASP A 115 7.44 14.11 -2.72
CA ASP A 115 7.27 13.75 -4.11
C ASP A 115 8.04 12.44 -4.38
N PHE A 116 7.56 11.67 -5.35
CA PHE A 116 8.14 10.37 -5.66
C PHE A 116 8.33 10.14 -7.15
N ILE A 117 9.32 9.32 -7.48
CA ILE A 117 9.61 8.85 -8.84
C ILE A 117 9.63 7.31 -8.80
N LEU A 118 9.09 6.70 -9.85
CA LEU A 118 9.22 5.27 -10.10
C LEU A 118 10.26 5.06 -11.19
N PHE A 119 11.28 4.26 -10.89
CA PHE A 119 12.29 3.82 -11.84
C PHE A 119 12.01 2.38 -12.22
N ALA A 120 11.84 2.10 -13.52
CA ALA A 120 11.61 0.76 -14.04
C ALA A 120 12.56 0.46 -15.20
N GLY A 121 13.09 -0.76 -15.27
CA GLY A 121 13.97 -1.19 -16.35
C GLY A 121 15.18 -0.25 -16.53
N ASP A 122 15.38 0.25 -17.75
CA ASP A 122 16.51 1.11 -18.10
C ASP A 122 16.47 2.49 -17.41
N ASP A 123 15.33 2.92 -16.88
CA ASP A 123 15.22 4.21 -16.18
C ASP A 123 16.04 4.24 -14.89
N LEU A 124 16.34 3.07 -14.31
CA LEU A 124 17.21 2.94 -13.13
C LEU A 124 18.59 3.59 -13.31
N ARG A 125 19.08 3.73 -14.55
CA ARG A 125 20.34 4.42 -14.85
C ARG A 125 20.33 5.89 -14.42
N HIS A 126 19.15 6.51 -14.30
CA HIS A 126 18.97 7.89 -13.88
C HIS A 126 18.88 8.05 -12.35
N LEU A 127 18.86 6.95 -11.59
CA LEU A 127 18.79 6.98 -10.13
C LEU A 127 19.96 7.76 -9.48
N PRO A 128 21.24 7.60 -9.91
CA PRO A 128 22.34 8.35 -9.32
C PRO A 128 22.18 9.87 -9.47
N ASP A 129 21.74 10.33 -10.65
CA ASP A 129 21.52 11.75 -10.92
C ASP A 129 20.40 12.30 -10.03
N ARG A 130 19.30 11.56 -9.88
CA ARG A 130 18.18 11.96 -9.01
C ARG A 130 18.55 11.95 -7.53
N LEU A 131 19.38 11.01 -7.09
CA LEU A 131 19.90 11.00 -5.72
C LEU A 131 20.77 12.22 -5.44
N ALA A 132 21.57 12.68 -6.42
CA ALA A 132 22.37 13.90 -6.28
C ALA A 132 21.48 15.16 -6.18
N GLU A 133 20.30 15.15 -6.80
CA GLU A 133 19.32 16.25 -6.73
C GLU A 133 18.47 16.25 -5.44
N ALA A 134 18.28 15.10 -4.79
CA ALA A 134 17.38 14.95 -3.64
C ALA A 134 17.86 15.62 -2.34
N GLY A 135 19.12 16.07 -2.30
CA GLY A 135 19.73 16.68 -1.13
C GLY A 135 20.22 15.65 -0.12
N ASP A 136 19.93 15.84 1.17
CA ASP A 136 20.56 15.08 2.25
C ASP A 136 19.96 13.68 2.48
N VAL A 137 18.69 13.48 2.13
CA VAL A 137 17.96 12.24 2.44
C VAL A 137 17.04 11.85 1.29
N ALA A 138 17.11 10.58 0.90
CA ALA A 138 16.14 9.94 0.00
C ALA A 138 15.76 8.55 0.53
N LEU A 139 14.51 8.17 0.30
CA LEU A 139 13.99 6.84 0.58
C LEU A 139 13.94 6.05 -0.73
N LEU A 140 14.40 4.80 -0.67
CA LEU A 140 14.37 3.87 -1.79
C LEU A 140 13.63 2.60 -1.37
N VAL A 141 12.61 2.22 -2.15
CA VAL A 141 11.80 1.03 -1.90
C VAL A 141 11.69 0.20 -3.18
N GLN A 142 12.17 -1.03 -3.13
CA GLN A 142 12.04 -1.99 -4.22
C GLN A 142 10.64 -2.62 -4.22
N LEU A 143 9.81 -2.27 -5.20
CA LEU A 143 8.41 -2.66 -5.25
C LEU A 143 8.24 -4.14 -5.63
N ASP A 144 9.13 -4.68 -6.45
CA ASP A 144 9.17 -6.10 -6.78
C ASP A 144 9.40 -6.98 -5.55
N ARG A 145 10.29 -6.57 -4.64
CA ARG A 145 10.52 -7.28 -3.37
C ARG A 145 9.29 -7.32 -2.47
N ILE A 146 8.48 -6.25 -2.48
CA ILE A 146 7.19 -6.25 -1.77
C ILE A 146 6.26 -7.29 -2.40
N ALA A 147 6.15 -7.31 -3.73
CA ALA A 147 5.28 -8.24 -4.43
C ALA A 147 5.69 -9.70 -4.23
N GLU A 148 6.99 -10.01 -4.32
CA GLU A 148 7.56 -11.34 -4.05
C GLU A 148 7.21 -11.81 -2.64
N HIS A 149 7.45 -10.95 -1.65
CA HIS A 149 7.17 -11.28 -0.26
C HIS A 149 5.68 -11.52 -0.03
N VAL A 150 4.81 -10.59 -0.45
CA VAL A 150 3.37 -10.70 -0.23
C VAL A 150 2.80 -11.93 -0.94
N ARG A 151 3.25 -12.23 -2.17
CA ARG A 151 2.84 -13.45 -2.89
C ARG A 151 3.23 -14.70 -2.12
N SER A 152 4.49 -14.79 -1.67
CA SER A 152 4.96 -15.94 -0.88
C SER A 152 4.14 -16.14 0.39
N GLU A 153 3.75 -15.07 1.08
CA GLU A 153 2.92 -15.19 2.28
C GLU A 153 1.47 -15.58 1.98
N ILE A 154 0.88 -15.07 0.88
CA ILE A 154 -0.46 -15.51 0.43
C ILE A 154 -0.44 -17.00 0.11
N ASP A 155 0.57 -17.47 -0.62
CA ASP A 155 0.69 -18.88 -1.00
C ASP A 155 0.81 -19.77 0.24
N ARG A 156 1.64 -19.40 1.23
CA ARG A 156 1.74 -20.13 2.51
C ARG A 156 0.43 -20.18 3.28
N VAL A 157 -0.34 -19.09 3.29
CA VAL A 157 -1.65 -19.05 3.95
C VAL A 157 -2.63 -19.98 3.23
N CYS A 158 -2.62 -19.99 1.89
CA CYS A 158 -3.53 -20.82 1.10
C CYS A 158 -3.16 -22.32 1.18
N GLU A 159 -1.86 -22.66 1.23
CA GLU A 159 -1.39 -24.03 1.38
C GLU A 159 -1.62 -24.60 2.79
N GLY A 160 -1.59 -23.76 3.81
CA GLY A 160 -1.86 -24.16 5.20
C GLY A 160 -3.34 -24.25 5.59
N GLU A 161 -4.26 -23.79 4.73
CA GLU A 161 -5.72 -23.87 4.90
C GLU A 161 -6.37 -25.05 4.12
N ALA A 162 -5.57 -25.85 3.40
CA ALA A 162 -5.99 -27.04 2.64
C ALA A 162 -5.84 -28.34 3.46
#